data_AF-A0A2T6F7T9-F1
#
_entry.id   AF-A0A2T6F7T9-F1
#
_cell.length_a   1.000
_cell.length_b   1.000
_cell.length_c   1.000
_cell.angle_alpha   90.00
_cell.angle_beta   90.00
_cell.angle_gamma   90.00
#
_symmetry.space_group_name_H-M   'P 1'
#
loop_
_entity.id
_entity.type
_entity.pdbx_description
1 polymer ?
#
loop_
_entity_poly.entity_id
_entity_poly.type
_entity_poly.pdbx_seq_one_letter_code
_entity_poly.pdbx_strand_id
1 'polypeptide(L)' 'MTAPSAIVTNLRMQRELSRNVAVSLDMLNLFNRQYYDIAYQQDYQVSPTSPAVPGGITVHPGEPRQLRLTLRFTY' A
#
# COMPACT_ATOMS: atom_id res chain seq x y z
N MET A 1 5.05 19.72 -9.56
CA MET A 1 5.62 19.16 -8.31
C MET A 1 5.56 17.65 -8.46
N THR A 2 6.67 16.93 -8.27
CA THR A 2 6.66 15.46 -8.28
C THR A 2 6.25 14.94 -6.91
N ALA A 3 5.60 13.77 -6.85
CA ALA A 3 5.30 13.13 -5.58
C ALA A 3 6.61 12.84 -4.80
N PRO A 4 6.62 13.03 -3.48
CA PRO A 4 7.82 12.76 -2.68
C PRO A 4 8.12 11.27 -2.68
N SER A 5 9.40 10.90 -2.79
CA SER A 5 9.84 9.52 -2.61
C SER A 5 9.52 9.03 -1.21
N ALA A 6 9.13 7.76 -1.10
CA ALA A 6 8.84 7.10 0.17
C ALA A 6 9.51 5.73 0.24
N ILE A 7 9.88 5.34 1.46
CA ILE A 7 10.31 3.97 1.78
C ILE A 7 9.23 3.38 2.67
N VAL A 8 8.71 2.22 2.27
CA VAL A 8 7.72 1.45 3.03
C VAL A 8 8.37 0.14 3.43
N THR A 9 8.39 -0.14 4.73
CA THR A 9 8.96 -1.38 5.27
C THR A 9 7.85 -2.34 5.65
N ASN A 10 7.93 -3.57 5.16
CA ASN A 10 7.04 -4.67 5.52
C ASN A 10 7.85 -5.74 6.25
N LEU A 11 7.25 -6.38 7.25
CA LEU A 11 7.89 -7.46 8.02
C LEU A 11 6.99 -8.70 8.03
N ARG A 12 7.54 -9.85 7.69
CA ARG A 12 6.89 -11.16 7.87
C ARG A 12 7.68 -12.00 8.85
N MET A 13 6.98 -12.59 9.81
CA MET A 13 7.50 -13.65 10.68
C MET A 13 6.65 -14.91 10.50
N GLN A 14 7.30 -16.06 10.39
CA GLN A 14 6.61 -17.35 10.27
C GLN A 14 7.21 -18.34 11.26
N ARG A 15 6.36 -19.19 11.82
CA ARG A 15 6.75 -20.31 12.67
C ARG A 15 6.02 -21.57 12.20
N GLU A 16 6.81 -22.60 11.89
CA GLU A 16 6.29 -23.95 11.72
C GLU A 16 5.92 -24.49 13.11
N LEU A 17 4.64 -24.85 13.29
CA LEU A 17 4.11 -25.42 14.52
C LEU A 17 4.22 -26.95 14.50
N SER A 18 4.08 -27.55 13.32
CA SER A 18 4.31 -28.97 13.06
C SER A 18 4.74 -29.17 11.61
N ARG A 19 4.91 -30.42 11.16
CA ARG A 19 5.22 -30.74 9.74
C ARG A 19 4.13 -30.27 8.77
N ASN A 20 2.91 -30.08 9.26
CA ASN A 20 1.72 -29.83 8.44
C ASN A 20 1.04 -28.51 8.79
N VAL A 21 1.57 -27.74 9.76
CA VAL A 21 0.94 -26.52 10.27
C VAL A 21 1.97 -25.41 10.44
N ALA A 22 1.68 -24.24 9.87
CA ALA A 22 2.49 -23.04 10.04
C ALA A 22 1.61 -21.83 10.36
N VAL A 23 2.11 -20.94 11.23
CA VAL A 23 1.50 -19.62 11.47
C VAL A 23 2.44 -18.52 10.98
N SER A 24 1.90 -17.50 10.32
CA SER A 24 2.65 -16.31 9.94
C SER A 24 1.94 -15.02 10.33
N LEU A 25 2.72 -14.03 10.75
CA LEU A 25 2.28 -12.65 10.97
C LEU A 25 2.99 -11.73 9.96
N ASP A 26 2.20 -11.03 9.17
CA ASP A 26 2.64 -9.98 8.28
C ASP A 26 2.27 -8.62 8.88
N MET A 27 3.25 -7.72 8.97
CA MET A 27 3.08 -6.30 9.29
C MET A 27 3.38 -5.50 8.04
N LEU A 28 2.33 -5.07 7.36
CA LEU A 28 2.44 -4.24 6.16
C LEU A 28 2.46 -2.78 6.58
N ASN A 29 3.36 -1.99 6.00
CA ASN A 29 3.63 -0.61 6.39
C ASN A 29 3.93 -0.50 7.89
N LEU A 30 5.00 -1.16 8.33
CA LEU A 30 5.39 -1.36 9.74
C LEU A 30 5.40 -0.04 10.55
N PHE A 31 5.92 1.02 9.94
CA PHE A 31 6.06 2.35 10.56
C PHE A 31 4.86 3.28 10.28
N ASN A 32 3.78 2.77 9.69
CA ASN A 32 2.56 3.51 9.37
C ASN A 32 2.84 4.80 8.59
N ARG A 33 3.70 4.71 7.58
CA ARG A 33 4.07 5.83 6.71
C ARG A 33 2.86 6.25 5.89
N GLN A 34 2.56 7.54 5.87
CA GLN A 34 1.69 8.13 4.84
C GLN A 34 2.51 8.36 3.57
N TYR A 35 2.06 7.83 2.44
CA TYR A 35 2.73 7.96 1.15
C TYR A 35 1.71 7.89 0.00
N TYR A 36 2.14 8.22 -1.21
CA TYR A 36 1.36 7.98 -2.43
C TYR A 36 1.92 6.73 -3.10
N ASP A 37 1.08 5.72 -3.29
CA ASP A 37 1.45 4.49 -4.00
C ASP A 37 1.74 4.80 -5.47
N ILE A 38 0.87 5.62 -6.07
CA ILE A 38 1.02 6.11 -7.44
C ILE A 38 0.60 7.58 -7.50
N ALA A 39 1.31 8.37 -8.30
CA ALA A 39 0.94 9.74 -8.64
C ALA A 39 1.06 9.97 -10.14
N TYR A 40 0.01 10.53 -10.73
CA TYR A 40 -0.04 10.91 -12.15
C TYR A 40 -0.08 12.42 -12.26
N GLN A 41 0.84 12.98 -13.05
CA GLN A 41 0.80 14.38 -13.43
C GLN A 41 0.22 14.49 -14.85
N GLN A 42 -0.92 15.14 -14.97
CA GLN A 42 -1.63 15.31 -16.24
C GLN A 42 -2.64 16.45 -16.14
N ASP A 43 -3.03 16.98 -17.29
CA ASP A 43 -4.18 17.86 -17.37
C ASP A 43 -5.45 17.01 -17.25
N TYR A 44 -6.42 17.45 -16.43
CA TYR A 44 -7.69 16.73 -16.31
C TYR A 44 -8.88 17.68 -16.14
N GLN A 45 -10.07 17.18 -16.45
CA GLN A 45 -11.33 17.89 -16.23
C GLN A 45 -12.26 16.96 -15.43
N VAL A 46 -12.79 17.43 -14.31
CA VAL A 46 -13.56 16.57 -13.39
C VAL A 46 -14.96 16.26 -13.94
N SER A 47 -15.51 17.15 -14.77
CA SER A 47 -16.76 16.96 -15.50
C SER A 47 -16.77 17.84 -16.76
N PRO A 48 -17.65 17.60 -17.76
CA PRO A 48 -17.68 18.40 -19.00
C PRO A 48 -17.92 19.90 -18.79
N THR A 49 -18.52 20.29 -17.66
CA THR A 49 -18.79 21.70 -17.31
C THR A 49 -17.74 22.29 -16.37
N SER A 50 -16.84 21.48 -15.82
CA SER A 50 -15.77 21.96 -14.93
C SER A 50 -14.65 22.63 -15.74
N PRO A 51 -13.95 23.64 -15.22
CA PRO A 51 -12.71 24.09 -15.82
C PRO A 51 -11.68 22.96 -15.91
N ALA A 52 -10.83 22.98 -16.95
CA ALA A 52 -9.66 22.11 -16.99
C ALA A 52 -8.70 22.47 -15.85
N VAL A 53 -8.00 21.46 -15.32
CA VAL A 53 -6.94 21.57 -14.32
C VAL A 53 -5.60 21.26 -14.98
N PRO A 54 -4.84 22.27 -15.43
CA PRO A 54 -3.54 22.05 -16.05
C PRO A 54 -2.50 21.62 -15.01
N GLY A 55 -1.64 20.66 -15.36
CA GLY A 55 -0.59 20.14 -14.51
C GLY A 55 -1.11 19.52 -13.21
N GLY A 56 -2.36 19.05 -13.22
CA GLY A 56 -2.99 18.43 -12.06
C GLY A 56 -2.29 17.16 -11.61
N ILE A 57 -2.44 16.81 -10.32
CA ILE A 57 -1.86 15.60 -9.75
C ILE A 57 -2.98 14.75 -9.17
N THR A 58 -3.17 13.56 -9.73
CA THR A 58 -4.02 12.52 -9.14
C THR A 58 -3.14 11.57 -8.35
N VAL A 59 -3.47 11.37 -7.08
CA VAL A 59 -2.73 10.47 -6.20
C VAL A 59 -3.60 9.29 -5.76
N HIS A 60 -3.00 8.11 -5.70
CA HIS A 60 -3.51 6.97 -4.97
C HIS A 60 -2.80 6.92 -3.61
N PRO A 61 -3.51 7.19 -2.50
CA PRO A 61 -2.91 7.06 -1.18
C PRO A 61 -2.47 5.61 -0.95
N GLY A 62 -1.27 5.44 -0.43
CA GLY A 62 -0.81 4.13 0.03
C GLY A 62 -1.64 3.65 1.22
N GLU A 63 -1.77 2.34 1.35
CA GLU A 63 -2.51 1.72 2.45
C GLU A 63 -1.88 2.05 3.82
N PRO A 64 -2.69 2.30 4.86
CA PRO A 64 -2.19 2.46 6.22
C PRO A 64 -1.58 1.14 6.73
N ARG A 65 -1.00 1.16 7.94
CA ARG A 65 -0.49 -0.06 8.56
C ARG A 65 -1.57 -1.14 8.67
N GLN A 66 -1.24 -2.34 8.19
CA GLN A 66 -2.10 -3.52 8.28
C GLN A 66 -1.38 -4.67 8.97
N LEU A 67 -2.12 -5.45 9.77
CA LEU A 67 -1.66 -6.70 10.35
C LEU A 67 -2.44 -7.84 9.71
N ARG A 68 -1.73 -8.87 9.24
CA ARG A 68 -2.34 -10.07 8.67
C ARG A 68 -1.79 -11.30 9.36
N LEU A 69 -2.68 -12.09 9.95
CA LEU A 69 -2.38 -13.38 10.53
C LEU A 69 -2.82 -14.47 9.56
N THR A 70 -1.91 -15.39 9.23
CA THR A 70 -2.19 -16.53 8.34
C THR A 70 -1.90 -17.82 9.08
N LEU A 71 -2.80 -18.80 8.97
CA LEU A 71 -2.60 -20.16 9.42
C LEU A 71 -2.64 -21.08 8.18
N ARG A 72 -1.55 -21.80 7.92
CA ARG A 72 -1.40 -22.73 6.80
C ARG A 72 -1.49 -24.16 7.30
N PHE A 73 -2.27 -24.96 6.60
CA PHE A 73 -2.37 -26.42 6.77
C PHE A 73 -1.99 -27.11 5.47
N THR A 74 -1.19 -28.17 5.56
CA THR A 74 -0.81 -29.02 4.41
C THR A 74 -1.19 -30.46 4.74
N TYR A 75 -1.90 -31.14 3.84
CA TYR A 75 -2.38 -32.52 4.03
C TYR A 75 -1.40 -33.52 3.42
#